data_AF-A0A0C2C9W4-F1
#
_entry.id   AF-A0A0C2C9W4-F1
#
_cell.length_a   1.000
_cell.length_b   1.000
_cell.length_c   1.000
_cell.angle_alpha   90.00
_cell.angle_beta   90.00
_cell.angle_gamma   90.00
#
_symmetry.space_group_name_H-M   'P 1'
#
loop_
_entity.id
_entity.type
_entity.pdbx_description
1 polymer ?
#
loop_
_entity_poly.entity_id
_entity_poly.type
_entity_poly.pdbx_seq_one_letter_code
_entity_poly.pdbx_strand_id
1 'polypeptide(L)'
;LKEAQIRKQFRQAVKTQTRQFKLYQTQLMQAAPKEEHKEIAMQLKEKQKHRIALLTSQYEYQIESMVHEKTGKLESWQEEEARLLNERLAKELDQLKEYQAKQRTQLENTIDKERTALEERIALRRAMLEQRFTEERDDMQKQREARSRAIAERHAAEERQLADACGNSSHTTAL
;
A
#
# COMPACT_ATOMS: atom_id res chain seq x y z
N LEU A 1 -17.58 -15.02 36.73
CA LEU A 1 -18.97 -15.19 37.24
C LEU A 1 -19.40 -16.66 37.32
N LYS A 2 -19.41 -17.42 36.22
CA LYS A 2 -19.80 -18.85 36.24
C LYS A 2 -18.88 -19.73 37.09
N GLU A 3 -17.56 -19.58 36.99
CA GLU A 3 -16.61 -20.32 37.83
C GLU A 3 -16.87 -20.11 39.33
N ALA A 4 -17.07 -18.86 39.75
CA ALA A 4 -17.38 -18.51 41.14
C ALA A 4 -18.70 -19.16 41.62
N GLN A 5 -19.67 -19.31 40.72
CA GLN A 5 -20.93 -20.00 41.00
C GLN A 5 -20.73 -21.52 41.17
N ILE A 6 -19.93 -22.15 40.30
CA ILE A 6 -19.55 -23.57 40.40
C ILE A 6 -18.79 -23.83 41.71
N ARG A 7 -17.82 -22.98 42.06
CA ARG A 7 -17.10 -23.06 43.35
C ARG A 7 -18.01 -22.81 44.56
N LYS A 8 -19.06 -22.00 44.43
CA LYS A 8 -20.07 -21.80 45.50
C LYS A 8 -20.93 -23.05 45.68
N GLN A 9 -21.38 -23.67 44.59
CA GLN A 9 -22.12 -24.92 44.61
C GLN A 9 -21.29 -26.06 45.24
N PHE A 10 -20.01 -26.18 44.89
CA PHE A 10 -19.08 -27.13 45.51
C PHE A 10 -19.03 -26.96 47.04
N ARG A 11 -18.81 -25.72 47.51
CA ARG A 11 -18.77 -25.43 48.95
C ARG A 11 -20.07 -25.79 49.67
N GLN A 12 -21.23 -25.58 49.02
CA GLN A 12 -22.52 -25.98 49.56
C GLN A 12 -22.67 -27.51 49.60
N ALA A 13 -22.28 -28.21 48.54
CA ALA A 13 -22.35 -29.66 48.46
C ALA A 13 -21.48 -30.34 49.53
N VAL A 14 -20.24 -29.87 49.73
CA VAL A 14 -19.34 -30.37 50.80
C VAL A 14 -19.93 -30.14 52.19
N LYS A 15 -20.50 -28.96 52.45
CA LYS A 15 -21.17 -28.66 53.74
C LYS A 15 -22.34 -29.61 54.01
N THR A 16 -23.21 -29.81 53.02
CA THR A 16 -24.35 -30.72 53.13
C THR A 16 -23.88 -32.16 53.38
N GLN A 17 -22.89 -32.63 52.63
CA GLN A 17 -22.34 -33.98 52.78
C GLN A 17 -21.67 -34.19 54.14
N THR A 18 -21.00 -33.17 54.68
CA THR A 18 -20.41 -33.22 56.02
C THR A 18 -21.49 -33.31 57.10
N ARG A 19 -22.59 -32.56 56.96
CA ARG A 19 -23.73 -32.63 57.90
C ARG A 19 -24.40 -34.00 57.87
N GLN A 20 -24.66 -34.53 56.67
CA GLN A 20 -25.22 -35.86 56.47
C GLN A 20 -24.32 -36.96 57.04
N PHE A 21 -23.01 -36.85 56.82
CA PHE A 21 -22.02 -37.77 57.36
C PHE A 21 -22.05 -37.81 58.89
N LYS A 22 -22.05 -36.66 59.56
CA LYS A 22 -22.11 -36.59 61.02
C LYS A 22 -23.37 -37.26 61.57
N LEU A 23 -24.54 -36.98 60.96
CA LEU A 23 -25.81 -37.58 61.35
C LEU A 23 -25.79 -39.10 61.18
N TYR A 24 -25.32 -39.58 60.02
CA TYR A 24 -25.24 -41.01 59.72
C TYR A 24 -24.26 -41.72 60.67
N GLN A 25 -23.12 -41.11 60.97
CA GLN A 25 -22.15 -41.62 61.93
C GLN A 25 -22.78 -41.78 63.32
N THR A 26 -23.51 -40.77 63.82
CA THR A 26 -24.18 -40.85 65.13
C THR A 26 -25.22 -41.98 65.17
N GLN A 27 -26.06 -42.10 64.15
CA GLN A 27 -27.08 -43.15 64.08
C GLN A 27 -26.46 -44.55 64.06
N LEU A 28 -25.40 -44.74 63.27
CA LEU A 28 -24.73 -46.04 63.14
C LEU A 28 -24.03 -46.45 64.44
N MET A 29 -23.42 -45.50 65.17
CA MET A 29 -22.79 -45.76 66.47
C MET A 29 -23.80 -46.05 67.59
N GLN A 30 -25.04 -45.55 67.50
CA GLN A 30 -26.10 -45.90 68.45
C GLN A 30 -26.65 -47.31 68.25
N ALA A 31 -26.61 -47.82 67.02
CA ALA A 31 -27.12 -49.15 66.66
C ALA A 31 -26.07 -50.27 66.79
N ALA A 32 -24.77 -49.95 66.74
CA ALA A 32 -23.68 -50.93 66.74
C ALA A 32 -23.12 -51.25 68.15
N PRO A 33 -22.64 -52.49 68.40
CA PRO A 33 -21.90 -52.85 69.61
C PRO A 33 -20.60 -52.05 69.78
N LYS A 34 -20.18 -51.81 71.03
CA LYS A 34 -19.01 -50.98 71.34
C LYS A 34 -17.70 -51.55 70.78
N GLU A 35 -17.58 -52.87 70.63
CA GLU A 35 -16.38 -53.49 70.06
C GLU A 35 -16.17 -53.11 68.58
N GLU A 36 -17.24 -52.85 67.83
CA GLU A 36 -17.19 -52.57 66.38
C GLU A 36 -17.04 -51.07 66.05
N HIS A 37 -17.21 -50.18 67.04
CA HIS A 37 -17.24 -48.73 66.85
C HIS A 37 -15.98 -48.17 66.17
N LYS A 38 -14.81 -48.71 66.50
CA LYS A 38 -13.52 -48.25 65.96
C LYS A 38 -13.41 -48.54 64.46
N GLU A 39 -13.79 -49.74 64.06
CA GLU A 39 -13.72 -50.19 62.67
C GLU A 39 -14.77 -49.46 61.81
N ILE A 40 -15.99 -49.35 62.32
CA ILE A 40 -17.07 -48.60 61.67
C ILE A 40 -16.68 -47.13 61.45
N ALA A 41 -16.09 -46.47 62.45
CA ALA A 41 -15.64 -45.08 62.33
C ALA A 41 -14.52 -44.90 61.30
N MET A 42 -13.61 -45.87 61.19
CA MET A 42 -12.53 -45.85 60.20
C MET A 42 -13.08 -46.00 58.77
N GLN A 43 -13.95 -46.99 58.54
CA GLN A 43 -14.58 -47.22 57.25
C GLN A 43 -15.43 -46.02 56.80
N LEU A 44 -16.17 -45.42 57.73
CA LEU A 44 -16.97 -44.21 57.48
C LEU A 44 -16.11 -43.03 57.03
N LYS A 45 -15.01 -42.75 57.74
CA LYS A 45 -14.09 -41.67 57.36
C LYS A 45 -13.48 -41.89 55.99
N GLU A 46 -13.09 -43.12 55.67
CA GLU A 46 -12.51 -43.42 54.36
C GLU A 46 -13.55 -43.23 53.23
N LYS A 47 -14.78 -43.70 53.43
CA LYS A 47 -15.89 -43.45 52.51
C LYS A 47 -16.18 -41.95 52.34
N GLN A 48 -16.12 -41.17 53.42
CA GLN A 48 -16.30 -39.72 53.36
C GLN A 48 -15.18 -39.04 52.55
N LYS A 49 -13.92 -39.40 52.83
CA LYS A 49 -12.76 -38.87 52.13
C LYS A 49 -12.82 -39.17 50.64
N HIS A 50 -13.13 -40.42 50.28
CA HIS A 50 -13.31 -40.83 48.89
C HIS A 50 -14.44 -40.03 48.21
N ARG A 51 -15.56 -39.84 48.90
CA ARG A 51 -16.70 -39.12 48.32
C ARG A 51 -16.46 -37.62 48.13
N ILE A 52 -15.72 -36.99 49.06
CA ILE A 52 -15.29 -35.60 48.91
C ILE A 52 -14.29 -35.49 47.75
N ALA A 53 -13.32 -36.41 47.64
CA ALA A 53 -12.35 -36.42 46.54
C ALA A 53 -13.03 -36.54 45.16
N LEU A 54 -14.02 -37.43 45.03
CA LEU A 54 -14.81 -37.56 43.80
C LEU A 54 -15.57 -36.27 43.47
N LEU A 55 -16.19 -35.65 44.47
CA LEU A 55 -16.91 -34.39 44.30
C LEU A 55 -15.95 -33.27 43.85
N THR A 56 -14.75 -33.18 44.45
CA THR A 56 -13.74 -32.20 44.05
C THR A 56 -13.36 -32.38 42.58
N SER A 57 -13.01 -33.60 42.18
CA SER A 57 -12.63 -33.92 40.79
C SER A 57 -13.73 -33.58 39.78
N GLN A 58 -15.00 -33.86 40.11
CA GLN A 58 -16.14 -33.50 39.24
C GLN A 58 -16.27 -31.99 39.04
N TYR A 59 -16.11 -31.20 40.10
CA TYR A 59 -16.22 -29.74 40.01
C TYR A 59 -15.00 -29.10 39.34
N GLU A 60 -13.80 -29.65 39.54
CA GLU A 60 -12.59 -29.26 38.81
C GLU A 60 -12.77 -29.50 37.32
N TYR A 61 -13.21 -30.69 36.92
CA TYR A 61 -13.51 -31.01 35.53
C TYR A 61 -14.55 -30.07 34.91
N GLN A 62 -15.62 -29.74 35.64
CA GLN A 62 -16.64 -28.80 35.15
C GLN A 62 -16.08 -27.39 34.93
N ILE A 63 -15.18 -26.92 35.80
CA ILE A 63 -14.52 -25.62 35.64
C ILE A 63 -13.60 -25.66 34.42
N GLU A 64 -12.75 -26.68 34.33
CA GLU A 64 -11.79 -26.84 33.23
C GLU A 64 -12.49 -26.94 31.88
N SER A 65 -13.54 -27.76 31.77
CA SER A 65 -14.33 -27.91 30.55
C SER A 65 -14.97 -26.58 30.13
N MET A 66 -15.55 -25.84 31.07
CA MET A 66 -16.13 -24.53 30.79
C MET A 66 -15.07 -23.51 30.36
N VAL A 67 -13.93 -23.46 31.04
CA VAL A 67 -12.82 -22.55 30.69
C VAL A 67 -12.30 -22.88 29.29
N HIS A 68 -12.04 -24.15 29.01
CA HIS A 68 -11.56 -24.61 27.71
C HIS A 68 -12.52 -24.24 26.58
N GLU A 69 -13.83 -24.47 26.75
CA GLU A 69 -14.85 -24.09 25.76
C GLU A 69 -14.86 -22.57 25.52
N LYS A 70 -14.72 -21.77 26.59
CA LYS A 70 -14.75 -20.31 26.49
C LYS A 70 -13.48 -19.76 25.85
N THR A 71 -12.32 -20.30 26.21
CA THR A 71 -11.03 -19.95 25.61
C THR A 71 -11.04 -20.28 24.13
N GLY A 72 -11.43 -21.49 23.73
CA GLY A 72 -11.46 -21.87 22.32
C GLY A 72 -12.42 -21.02 21.47
N LYS A 73 -13.58 -20.65 22.03
CA LYS A 73 -14.50 -19.71 21.35
C LYS A 73 -13.89 -18.32 21.20
N LEU A 74 -13.20 -17.82 22.22
CA LEU A 74 -12.56 -16.51 22.19
C LEU A 74 -11.42 -16.48 21.17
N GLU A 75 -10.56 -17.50 21.18
CA GLU A 75 -9.46 -17.66 20.21
C GLU A 75 -10.01 -17.69 18.78
N SER A 76 -11.03 -18.51 18.52
CA SER A 76 -11.67 -18.57 17.20
C SER A 76 -12.25 -17.23 16.75
N TRP A 77 -12.87 -16.47 17.66
CA TRP A 77 -13.39 -15.13 17.35
C TRP A 77 -12.28 -14.13 17.04
N GLN A 78 -11.21 -14.16 17.82
CA GLN A 78 -10.05 -13.29 17.63
C GLN A 78 -9.32 -13.59 16.31
N GLU A 79 -9.17 -14.88 15.96
CA GLU A 79 -8.59 -15.30 14.69
C GLU A 79 -9.43 -14.83 13.50
N GLU A 80 -10.76 -14.96 13.58
CA GLU A 80 -11.66 -14.49 12.52
C GLU A 80 -11.62 -12.96 12.39
N GLU A 81 -11.65 -12.23 13.51
CA GLU A 81 -11.54 -10.76 13.51
C GLU A 81 -10.20 -10.30 12.90
N ALA A 82 -9.10 -10.93 13.28
CA ALA A 82 -7.78 -10.65 12.71
C ALA A 82 -7.73 -10.97 11.21
N ARG A 83 -8.37 -12.07 10.77
CA ARG A 83 -8.46 -12.42 9.34
C ARG A 83 -9.22 -11.34 8.56
N LEU A 84 -10.39 -10.95 9.05
CA LEU A 84 -11.22 -9.92 8.41
C LEU A 84 -10.51 -8.57 8.35
N LEU A 85 -9.79 -8.19 9.41
CA LEU A 85 -9.01 -6.95 9.42
C LEU A 85 -7.88 -6.99 8.39
N ASN A 86 -7.15 -8.11 8.30
CA ASN A 86 -6.09 -8.29 7.32
C ASN A 86 -6.62 -8.26 5.87
N GLU A 87 -7.75 -8.92 5.60
CA GLU A 87 -8.41 -8.89 4.30
C GLU A 87 -8.84 -7.47 3.91
N ARG A 88 -9.38 -6.70 4.87
CA ARG A 88 -9.75 -5.31 4.64
C ARG A 88 -8.52 -4.44 4.35
N LEU A 89 -7.46 -4.58 5.14
CA LEU A 89 -6.22 -3.83 4.95
C LEU A 89 -5.59 -4.15 3.58
N ALA A 90 -5.59 -5.41 3.16
CA ALA A 90 -5.09 -5.82 1.86
C ALA A 90 -5.87 -5.14 0.71
N LYS A 91 -7.20 -5.10 0.80
CA LYS A 91 -8.06 -4.39 -0.17
C LYS A 91 -7.76 -2.90 -0.22
N GLU A 92 -7.63 -2.24 0.94
CA GLU A 92 -7.30 -0.81 1.02
C GLU A 92 -5.91 -0.51 0.44
N LEU A 93 -4.92 -1.38 0.68
CA LEU A 93 -3.59 -1.27 0.10
C LEU A 93 -3.61 -1.42 -1.42
N ASP A 94 -4.37 -2.35 -1.97
CA ASP A 94 -4.44 -2.54 -3.42
C ASP A 94 -5.16 -1.37 -4.11
N GLN A 95 -6.23 -0.84 -3.50
CA GLN A 95 -6.87 0.40 -3.97
C GLN A 95 -5.90 1.58 -3.99
N LEU A 96 -5.06 1.72 -2.95
CA LEU A 96 -4.05 2.77 -2.89
C LEU A 96 -2.99 2.62 -3.98
N LYS A 97 -2.50 1.40 -4.22
CA LYS A 97 -1.55 1.12 -5.31
C LYS A 97 -2.14 1.44 -6.66
N GLU A 98 -3.39 1.06 -6.91
CA GLU A 98 -4.08 1.40 -8.16
C GLU A 98 -4.23 2.90 -8.35
N TYR A 99 -4.59 3.63 -7.30
CA TYR A 99 -4.70 5.08 -7.34
C TYR A 99 -3.35 5.73 -7.66
N GLN A 100 -2.29 5.31 -6.98
CA GLN A 100 -0.93 5.80 -7.22
C GLN A 100 -0.44 5.49 -8.64
N ALA A 101 -0.71 4.29 -9.15
CA ALA A 101 -0.37 3.92 -10.52
C ALA A 101 -1.11 4.80 -11.55
N LYS A 102 -2.43 5.00 -11.36
CA LYS A 102 -3.23 5.88 -12.22
C LYS A 102 -2.71 7.31 -12.20
N GLN A 103 -2.41 7.85 -11.02
CA GLN A 103 -1.87 9.21 -10.88
C GLN A 103 -0.51 9.35 -11.57
N ARG A 104 0.37 8.36 -11.41
CA ARG A 104 1.68 8.35 -12.08
C ARG A 104 1.53 8.38 -13.60
N THR A 105 0.69 7.51 -14.17
CA THR A 105 0.44 7.49 -15.61
C THR A 105 -0.17 8.80 -16.12
N GLN A 106 -1.07 9.43 -15.35
CA GLN A 106 -1.63 10.74 -15.70
C GLN A 106 -0.56 11.84 -15.74
N LEU A 107 0.37 11.84 -14.77
CA LEU A 107 1.48 12.80 -14.74
C LEU A 107 2.46 12.56 -15.89
N GLU A 108 2.83 11.31 -16.15
CA GLU A 108 3.69 10.93 -17.28
C GLU A 108 3.07 11.39 -18.61
N ASN A 109 1.78 11.12 -18.83
CA ASN A 109 1.06 11.58 -20.03
C ASN A 109 1.01 13.11 -20.15
N THR A 110 0.95 13.84 -19.03
CA THR A 110 0.93 15.30 -19.03
C THR A 110 2.30 15.84 -19.40
N ILE A 111 3.36 15.29 -18.80
CA ILE A 111 4.75 15.63 -19.09
C ILE A 111 5.06 15.37 -20.57
N ASP A 112 4.64 14.23 -21.11
CA ASP A 112 4.90 13.88 -22.51
C ASP A 112 4.20 14.85 -23.47
N LYS A 113 2.94 15.22 -23.19
CA LYS A 113 2.23 16.24 -23.99
C LYS A 113 2.89 17.61 -23.94
N GLU A 114 3.37 18.04 -22.77
CA GLU A 114 4.09 19.31 -22.63
C GLU A 114 5.43 19.26 -23.38
N ARG A 115 6.14 18.14 -23.30
CA ARG A 115 7.39 17.92 -24.05
C ARG A 115 7.17 18.00 -25.55
N THR A 116 6.19 17.27 -26.09
CA THR A 116 5.92 17.31 -27.55
C THR A 116 5.52 18.70 -28.01
N ALA A 117 4.66 19.41 -27.26
CA ALA A 117 4.28 20.78 -27.59
C ALA A 117 5.48 21.76 -27.58
N LEU A 118 6.41 21.60 -26.65
CA LEU A 118 7.64 22.39 -26.61
C LEU A 118 8.57 22.06 -27.79
N GLU A 119 8.72 20.78 -28.13
CA GLU A 119 9.51 20.33 -29.26
C GLU A 119 8.96 20.89 -30.58
N GLU A 120 7.64 20.82 -30.80
CA GLU A 120 6.97 21.40 -31.96
C GLU A 120 7.20 22.92 -32.05
N ARG A 121 7.07 23.63 -30.93
CA ARG A 121 7.31 25.08 -30.88
C ARG A 121 8.76 25.44 -31.19
N ILE A 122 9.71 24.66 -30.69
CA ILE A 122 11.14 24.84 -30.99
C ILE A 122 11.39 24.54 -32.48
N ALA A 123 10.84 23.47 -33.02
CA ALA A 123 10.98 23.10 -34.42
C ALA A 123 10.44 24.18 -35.35
N LEU A 124 9.24 24.72 -35.06
CA LEU A 124 8.65 25.82 -35.82
C LEU A 124 9.55 27.06 -35.79
N ARG A 125 10.04 27.44 -34.60
CA ARG A 125 10.91 28.61 -34.46
C ARG A 125 12.24 28.42 -35.20
N ARG A 126 12.81 27.22 -35.18
CA ARG A 126 14.01 26.88 -35.96
C ARG A 126 13.74 27.02 -37.46
N ALA A 127 12.65 26.44 -37.96
CA ALA A 127 12.29 26.53 -39.38
C ALA A 127 12.08 27.98 -39.84
N MET A 128 11.41 28.81 -39.03
CA MET A 128 11.24 30.25 -39.33
C MET A 128 12.56 31.01 -39.38
N LEU A 129 13.50 30.72 -38.47
CA LEU A 129 14.81 31.35 -38.46
C LEU A 129 15.66 30.89 -39.66
N GLU A 130 15.63 29.59 -39.97
CA GLU A 130 16.30 29.02 -41.14
C GLU A 130 15.81 29.70 -42.43
N GLN A 131 14.49 29.83 -42.59
CA GLN A 131 13.88 30.52 -43.73
C GLN A 131 14.36 31.97 -43.83
N ARG A 132 14.31 32.73 -42.72
CA ARG A 132 14.80 34.12 -42.72
C ARG A 132 16.26 34.23 -43.12
N PHE A 133 17.12 33.34 -42.61
CA PHE A 133 18.52 33.34 -43.00
C PHE A 133 18.71 33.03 -44.49
N THR A 134 17.92 32.13 -45.06
CA THR A 134 17.97 31.85 -46.50
C THR A 134 17.52 33.05 -47.33
N GLU A 135 16.43 33.72 -46.95
CA GLU A 135 15.92 34.92 -47.62
C GLU A 135 16.95 36.07 -47.57
N GLU A 136 17.51 36.35 -46.39
CA GLU A 136 18.54 37.38 -46.20
C GLU A 136 19.79 37.07 -47.03
N ARG A 137 20.22 35.80 -47.09
CA ARG A 137 21.37 35.38 -47.89
C ARG A 137 21.11 35.59 -49.39
N ASP A 138 19.94 35.22 -49.86
CA ASP A 138 19.57 35.33 -51.27
C ASP A 138 19.43 36.80 -51.68
N ASP A 139 18.90 37.66 -50.81
CA ASP A 139 18.84 39.11 -51.05
C ASP A 139 20.24 39.75 -51.09
N MET A 140 21.14 39.36 -50.19
CA MET A 140 22.54 39.80 -50.24
C MET A 140 23.24 39.35 -51.54
N GLN A 141 22.93 38.14 -52.02
CA GLN A 141 23.46 37.63 -53.27
C GLN A 141 22.93 38.44 -54.47
N LYS A 142 21.62 38.73 -54.53
CA LYS A 142 21.03 39.59 -55.56
C LYS A 142 21.66 40.99 -55.55
N GLN A 143 21.90 41.57 -54.37
CA GLN A 143 22.57 42.87 -54.26
C GLN A 143 24.00 42.83 -54.81
N ARG A 144 24.76 41.76 -54.52
CA ARG A 144 26.10 41.56 -55.08
C ARG A 144 26.07 41.45 -56.60
N GLU A 145 25.14 40.67 -57.15
CA GLU A 145 24.98 40.50 -58.60
C GLU A 145 24.54 41.79 -59.30
N ALA A 146 23.63 42.56 -58.71
CA ALA A 146 23.22 43.86 -59.23
C ALA A 146 24.38 44.86 -59.25
N ARG A 147 25.18 44.92 -58.19
CA ARG A 147 26.40 45.76 -58.14
C ARG A 147 27.41 45.33 -59.20
N SER A 148 27.65 44.03 -59.34
CA SER A 148 28.55 43.48 -60.36
C SER A 148 28.09 43.85 -61.77
N ARG A 149 26.79 43.68 -62.09
CA ARG A 149 26.20 44.09 -63.37
C ARG A 149 26.36 45.58 -63.64
N ALA A 150 26.05 46.43 -62.66
CA ALA A 150 26.19 47.89 -62.80
C ALA A 150 27.65 48.31 -63.07
N ILE A 151 28.63 47.63 -62.44
CA ILE A 151 30.06 47.84 -62.72
C ILE A 151 30.41 47.41 -64.15
N ALA A 152 29.95 46.22 -64.58
CA ALA A 152 30.19 45.72 -65.93
C ALA A 152 29.56 46.63 -67.01
N GLU A 153 28.35 47.13 -66.79
CA GLU A 153 27.68 48.08 -67.69
C GLU A 153 28.43 49.41 -67.79
N ARG A 154 28.95 49.92 -66.67
CA ARG A 154 29.81 51.12 -66.66
C ARG A 154 31.08 50.90 -67.46
N HIS A 155 31.80 49.80 -67.21
CA HIS A 155 33.00 49.48 -67.98
C HIS A 155 32.71 49.33 -69.48
N ALA A 156 31.64 48.64 -69.86
CA ALA A 156 31.26 48.52 -71.27
C ALA A 156 30.89 49.87 -71.92
N ALA A 157 30.29 50.79 -71.16
CA ALA A 157 30.02 52.14 -71.64
C ALA A 157 31.30 52.97 -71.80
N GLU A 158 32.23 52.87 -70.85
CA GLU A 158 33.57 53.51 -70.93
C GLU A 158 34.36 52.98 -72.13
N GLU A 159 34.37 51.66 -72.36
CA GLU A 159 35.01 51.04 -73.53
C GLU A 159 34.43 51.57 -74.86
N ARG A 160 33.10 51.71 -74.96
CA ARG A 160 32.45 52.30 -76.14
C ARG A 160 32.87 53.76 -76.36
N GLN A 161 32.87 54.57 -75.29
CA GLN A 161 33.29 55.97 -75.37
C GLN A 161 34.75 56.10 -75.81
N LEU A 162 35.63 55.23 -75.31
CA LEU A 162 37.03 55.19 -75.73
C LEU A 162 37.18 54.76 -77.20
N ALA A 163 36.41 53.77 -77.66
CA ALA A 163 36.39 53.36 -79.06
C ALA A 163 35.93 54.49 -79.98
N ASP A 164 34.87 55.21 -79.62
CA ASP A 164 34.36 56.37 -80.38
C ASP A 164 35.38 57.52 -80.41
N ALA A 165 36.09 57.76 -79.30
CA ALA A 165 37.17 58.75 -79.24
C ALA A 165 38.38 58.38 -80.14
N CYS A 166 38.75 57.11 -80.20
CA CYS A 166 39.81 56.61 -81.09
C CYS A 166 39.40 56.64 -82.58
N GLY A 167 38.12 56.40 -82.89
CA GLY A 167 37.56 56.54 -84.23
C GLY A 167 37.62 57.99 -84.73
N ASN A 168 37.29 58.95 -83.87
CA ASN A 168 37.41 60.38 -84.18
C ASN A 168 38.88 60.83 -84.30
N SER A 169 39.79 60.30 -83.47
CA SER A 169 41.23 60.57 -83.57
C SER A 169 41.81 60.09 -84.91
N SER A 170 41.30 58.99 -85.47
CA SER A 170 41.77 58.42 -86.75
C SER A 170 41.36 59.26 -87.96
N HIS A 171 40.34 60.12 -87.84
CA HIS A 171 39.98 61.10 -88.88
C HIS A 171 40.82 62.39 -88.82
N THR A 172 41.47 62.69 -87.69
CA THR A 172 42.34 63.88 -87.53
C THR A 172 43.82 63.65 -87.87
N THR A 173 44.26 62.40 -88.07
CA THR A 173 45.65 62.06 -88.42
C THR A 173 45.82 61.65 -89.89
N ALA A 174 44.94 62.16 -90.77
CA ALA A 174 45.06 62.03 -92.23
C ALA A 174 45.26 63.43 -92.85
N LEU A 175 46.42 64.04 -92.59
CA LEU A 175 46.99 65.14 -93.35
C LEU A 175 48.50 64.90 -93.50
#